data_AF-A0A942SB99-F1
#
_entry.id   AF-A0A942SB99-F1
#
_cell.length_a   1.000
_cell.length_b   1.000
_cell.length_c   1.000
_cell.angle_alpha   90.00
_cell.angle_beta   90.00
_cell.angle_gamma   90.00
#
_symmetry.space_group_name_H-M   'P 1'
#
loop_
_entity.id
_entity.type
_entity.pdbx_description
1 polymer ?
#
loop_
_entity_poly.entity_id
_entity_poly.type
_entity_poly.pdbx_seq_one_letter_code
_entity_poly.pdbx_strand_id
1 'polypeptide(L)'
;MNHLTANDTAHIAGQFEIQEAHLYQASFIAFSKIKLYKLSKVQAAYCKSKAEMEQLVHSTLFRYVQPHRLLLISGFAEGELDN
;
A
#
# COMPACT_ATOMS: atom_id res chain seq x y z
N MET A 1 46.80 24.08 32.94
CA MET A 1 45.76 23.03 33.06
C MET A 1 44.67 23.39 32.07
N ASN A 2 44.66 22.74 30.91
CA ASN A 2 43.66 22.99 29.87
C ASN A 2 42.34 22.38 30.35
N HIS A 3 41.44 23.21 30.86
CA HIS A 3 40.06 22.80 31.08
C HIS A 3 39.43 22.55 29.71
N LEU A 4 39.46 21.30 29.27
CA LEU A 4 38.56 20.77 28.25
C LEU A 4 37.16 20.79 28.86
N THR A 5 36.52 21.95 28.84
CA THR A 5 35.08 22.04 29.10
C THR A 5 34.39 21.19 28.06
N ALA A 6 33.72 20.12 28.49
CA ALA A 6 32.86 19.34 27.62
C ALA A 6 31.92 20.30 26.89
N ASN A 7 32.03 20.34 25.55
CA ASN A 7 31.18 21.20 24.73
C ASN A 7 29.84 20.50 24.54
N ASP A 8 28.99 20.62 25.54
CA ASP A 8 27.67 19.99 25.57
C ASP A 8 26.83 20.38 24.35
N THR A 9 26.99 21.60 23.84
CA THR A 9 26.31 22.07 22.62
C THR A 9 26.73 21.25 21.39
N ALA A 10 28.02 20.94 21.24
CA ALA A 10 28.50 20.09 20.14
C ALA A 10 28.03 18.64 20.31
N HIS A 11 27.98 18.14 21.55
CA HIS A 11 27.45 16.80 21.84
C HIS A 11 25.96 16.69 21.51
N ILE A 12 25.16 17.67 21.92
CA ILE A 12 23.74 17.77 21.64
C ILE A 12 23.49 17.88 20.14
N ALA A 13 24.25 18.73 19.43
CA ALA A 13 24.15 18.86 17.97
C ALA A 13 24.42 17.53 17.25
N GLY A 14 25.47 16.80 17.65
CA GLY A 14 25.78 15.49 17.10
C GLY A 14 24.68 14.45 17.34
N GLN A 15 23.98 14.51 18.49
CA GLN A 15 22.84 13.63 18.75
C GLN A 15 21.67 13.91 17.81
N PHE A 16 21.35 15.18 17.55
CA PHE A 16 20.30 15.55 16.61
C PHE A 16 20.62 15.12 15.17
N GLU A 17 21.87 15.27 14.74
CA GLU A 17 22.33 14.83 13.41
C GLU A 17 22.16 13.31 13.23
N ILE A 18 22.51 12.52 14.24
CA ILE A 18 22.33 11.06 14.22
C ILE A 18 20.84 10.69 14.17
N GLN A 19 20.00 11.37 14.96
CA GLN A 19 18.56 11.13 14.95
C GLN A 19 17.93 11.47 13.60
N GLU A 20 18.33 12.58 12.99
CA GLU A 20 17.87 13.00 11.67
C GLU A 20 18.29 12.01 10.58
N ALA A 21 19.56 11.56 10.60
CA ALA A 21 20.04 10.54 9.68
C ALA A 21 19.26 9.22 9.82
N HIS A 22 18.99 8.78 11.05
CA HIS A 22 18.19 7.60 11.31
C HIS A 22 16.74 7.75 10.81
N LEU A 23 16.11 8.91 11.06
CA LEU A 23 14.77 9.20 10.59
C LEU A 23 14.69 9.16 9.05
N TYR A 24 15.67 9.77 8.38
CA TYR A 24 15.76 9.74 6.92
C TYR A 24 15.87 8.31 6.40
N GLN A 25 16.80 7.51 6.94
CA GLN A 25 16.97 6.11 6.53
C GLN A 25 15.71 5.26 6.78
N ALA A 26 15.08 5.42 7.95
CA ALA A 26 13.84 4.72 8.29
C ALA A 26 12.70 5.08 7.31
N SER A 27 12.56 6.37 6.98
CA SER A 27 11.55 6.84 6.03
C SER A 27 11.76 6.26 4.62
N PHE A 28 13.02 6.21 4.16
CA PHE A 28 13.38 5.62 2.88
C PHE A 28 13.08 4.11 2.82
N ILE A 29 13.37 3.39 3.89
CA ILE A 29 13.05 1.95 4.00
C ILE A 29 11.53 1.73 3.97
N ALA A 30 10.77 2.53 4.72
CA ALA A 30 9.31 2.45 4.75
C ALA A 30 8.70 2.71 3.36
N PHE A 31 9.15 3.77 2.69
CA PHE A 31 8.76 4.08 1.31
C PHE A 31 9.04 2.92 0.35
N SER A 32 10.23 2.35 0.44
CA SER A 32 10.65 1.22 -0.41
C SER A 32 9.79 -0.02 -0.16
N LYS A 33 9.49 -0.35 1.10
CA LYS A 33 8.59 -1.46 1.45
C LYS A 33 7.18 -1.29 0.89
N ILE A 34 6.62 -0.07 0.98
CA ILE A 34 5.29 0.23 0.40
C ILE A 34 5.32 0.05 -1.11
N LYS A 35 6.37 0.54 -1.78
CA LYS A 35 6.52 0.41 -3.23
C LYS A 35 6.65 -1.05 -3.67
N LEU A 36 7.45 -1.85 -2.95
CA LEU A 36 7.58 -3.28 -3.19
C LEU A 36 6.27 -4.03 -2.98
N TYR A 37 5.49 -3.67 -1.95
CA TYR A 37 4.17 -4.24 -1.72
C TYR A 37 3.19 -3.90 -2.87
N LYS A 38 3.19 -2.65 -3.36
CA LYS A 38 2.38 -2.29 -4.53
C LYS A 38 2.79 -3.08 -5.77
N LEU A 39 4.09 -3.25 -6.01
CA LEU A 39 4.61 -4.05 -7.13
C LEU A 39 4.24 -5.54 -6.99
N SER A 40 4.30 -6.12 -5.79
CA SER A 40 3.91 -7.52 -5.57
C SER A 40 2.41 -7.73 -5.81
N LYS A 41 1.59 -6.72 -5.53
CA LYS A 41 0.17 -6.72 -5.89
C LYS A 41 -0.06 -6.62 -7.39
N VAL A 42 0.79 -5.90 -8.14
CA VAL A 42 0.73 -5.86 -9.60
C VAL A 42 1.10 -7.21 -10.22
N GLN A 43 2.11 -7.92 -9.67
CA GLN A 43 2.43 -9.28 -10.14
C GLN A 43 1.34 -10.30 -9.76
N ALA A 44 0.68 -10.13 -8.61
CA ALA A 44 -0.51 -10.89 -8.23
C ALA A 44 -1.79 -10.50 -8.98
N ALA A 45 -1.78 -9.37 -9.70
CA ALA A 45 -2.91 -8.90 -10.51
C ALA A 45 -2.92 -9.51 -11.92
N TYR A 46 -1.84 -10.18 -12.34
CA TYR A 46 -1.89 -11.08 -13.49
C TYR A 46 -2.55 -12.39 -13.03
N CYS A 47 -3.88 -12.43 -13.04
CA CYS A 47 -4.60 -13.70 -13.12
C CYS A 47 -3.99 -14.46 -14.30
N LYS A 48 -3.35 -15.62 -14.07
CA LYS A 48 -2.64 -16.34 -15.14
C LYS A 48 -3.63 -16.90 -16.17
N SER A 49 -4.91 -16.98 -15.83
CA SER A 49 -5.97 -17.36 -16.76
C SER A 49 -7.31 -16.69 -16.42
N LYS A 50 -8.19 -16.58 -17.43
CA LYS A 50 -9.60 -16.17 -17.27
C LYS A 50 -10.32 -16.99 -16.20
N ALA A 51 -10.02 -18.29 -16.10
CA ALA A 51 -10.63 -19.21 -15.14
C ALA A 51 -10.26 -18.88 -13.68
N GLU A 52 -9.01 -18.49 -13.41
CA GLU A 52 -8.60 -18.07 -12.06
C GLU A 52 -9.30 -16.78 -11.65
N MET A 53 -9.48 -15.84 -12.57
CA MET A 53 -10.23 -14.60 -12.33
C MET A 53 -11.71 -14.87 -12.03
N GLU A 54 -12.35 -15.74 -12.81
CA GLU A 54 -13.74 -16.18 -12.59
C GLU A 54 -13.90 -16.84 -11.21
N GLN A 55 -12.96 -17.71 -10.81
CA GLN A 55 -12.97 -18.35 -9.50
C GLN A 55 -12.75 -17.35 -8.36
N LEU A 56 -11.87 -16.37 -8.53
CA LEU A 56 -11.64 -15.31 -7.55
C LEU A 56 -12.89 -14.43 -7.38
N VAL A 57 -13.53 -14.02 -8.48
CA VAL A 57 -14.77 -13.25 -8.46
C VAL A 57 -15.90 -14.05 -7.80
N HIS A 58 -16.05 -15.34 -8.12
CA HIS A 58 -17.05 -16.20 -7.49
C HIS A 58 -16.80 -16.41 -5.98
N SER A 59 -15.56 -16.64 -5.58
CA SER A 59 -15.20 -16.93 -4.19
C SER A 59 -15.18 -15.70 -3.28
N THR A 60 -15.00 -14.50 -3.85
CA THR A 60 -14.93 -13.24 -3.10
C THR A 60 -16.18 -12.39 -3.29
N LEU A 61 -16.49 -11.97 -4.51
CA LEU A 61 -17.54 -10.99 -4.80
C LEU A 61 -18.94 -11.60 -4.64
N PHE A 62 -19.17 -12.78 -5.22
CA PHE A 62 -20.50 -13.42 -5.20
C PHE A 62 -20.84 -14.14 -3.89
N ARG A 63 -19.88 -14.24 -2.96
CA ARG A 63 -20.13 -14.77 -1.62
C ARG A 63 -20.81 -13.76 -0.69
N TYR A 64 -20.55 -12.47 -0.92
CA TYR A 64 -21.06 -11.36 -0.09
C TYR A 64 -22.08 -10.49 -0.83
N VAL A 65 -22.19 -10.60 -2.15
CA VAL A 65 -23.12 -9.82 -2.95
C VAL A 65 -23.76 -10.71 -4.02
N GLN A 66 -25.09 -10.77 -4.04
CA GLN A 66 -25.79 -11.53 -5.07
C GLN A 66 -25.55 -10.89 -6.45
N PRO A 67 -25.23 -11.66 -7.51
CA PRO A 67 -24.92 -11.13 -8.83
C PRO A 67 -25.97 -10.14 -9.37
N HIS A 68 -27.26 -10.40 -9.10
CA HIS A 68 -28.35 -9.52 -9.52
C HIS A 68 -28.28 -8.12 -8.90
N ARG A 69 -27.77 -7.98 -7.66
CA ARG A 69 -27.58 -6.68 -7.02
C ARG A 69 -26.47 -5.89 -7.69
N LEU A 70 -25.41 -6.55 -8.13
CA LEU A 70 -24.32 -5.89 -8.87
C LEU A 70 -24.80 -5.41 -10.23
N LEU A 71 -25.60 -6.20 -10.94
CA LEU A 71 -26.21 -5.82 -12.22
C LEU A 71 -27.17 -4.63 -12.08
N LEU A 72 -27.91 -4.55 -10.98
CA LEU A 72 -28.77 -3.41 -10.64
C LEU A 72 -27.95 -2.16 -10.31
N ILE A 73 -26.90 -2.27 -9.49
CA ILE A 73 -26.03 -1.14 -9.11
C ILE A 73 -25.22 -0.62 -10.30
N SER A 74 -24.80 -1.50 -11.21
CA SER A 74 -24.04 -1.11 -12.40
C SER A 74 -24.90 -0.52 -13.51
N GLY A 75 -26.20 -0.31 -13.28
CA GLY A 75 -27.13 0.20 -14.30
C GLY A 75 -27.32 -0.76 -15.48
N PHE A 76 -26.90 -2.02 -15.36
CA PHE A 76 -26.99 -2.99 -16.46
C PHE A 76 -28.47 -3.30 -16.80
N ALA A 77 -29.34 -3.24 -15.79
CA ALA A 77 -30.78 -3.42 -15.96
C ALA A 77 -31.54 -2.15 -16.40
N GLU A 78 -30.92 -0.96 -16.36
CA GLU A 78 -31.56 0.28 -16.83
C GLU A 78 -31.56 0.40 -18.36
N GLY A 79 -30.84 -0.48 -19.06
CA GLY A 79 -30.71 -0.49 -20.52
C GLY A 79 -31.63 -1.45 -21.28
N GLU A 80 -32.41 -2.32 -20.63
CA GLU A 80 -33.25 -3.33 -21.31
C GLU A 80 -34.72 -3.28 -20.85
N LEU A 81 -35.32 -2.08 -20.84
CA LEU A 81 -36.78 -1.92 -20.83
C LEU A 81 -37.33 -1.34 -22.14
N ASP A 82 -36.49 -1.12 -23.16
CA ASP A 82 -36.91 -0.75 -24.52
C ASP A 82 -36.30 -1.69 -25.56
N ASN A 83 -36.87 -2.90 -25.67
CA ASN A 83 -37.26 -3.61 -26.92
C ASN A 83 -37.59 -5.08 -26.65
#